data_AF-A0A4U5N6R1-F1
#
_entry.id   AF-A0A4U5N6R1-F1
#
_cell.length_a   1.000
_cell.length_b   1.000
_cell.length_c   1.000
_cell.angle_alpha   90.00
_cell.angle_beta   90.00
_cell.angle_gamma   90.00
#
_symmetry.space_group_name_H-M   'P 1'
#
loop_
_entity.id
_entity.type
_entity.pdbx_description
1 polymer ?
#
loop_
_entity_poly.entity_id
_entity_poly.type
_entity_poly.pdbx_seq_one_letter_code
_entity_poly.pdbx_strand_id
1 'polypeptide(L)'
;MNTKQRLAVFDRFGQLLLGSEAEVRDCVEYVVFENHVSSMDGMWRLHDKVHPRWAKTKHPSVQTRMLKSDEERPATALSLPLRAEIIDQERRKANKNAIEEE
;
A
#
# COMPACT_ATOMS: atom_id res chain seq x y z
N MET A 1 -6.61 20.14 -18.75
CA MET A 1 -7.04 21.11 -17.72
C MET A 1 -5.77 21.74 -17.13
N ASN A 2 -5.67 23.06 -17.07
CA ASN A 2 -4.54 23.77 -16.46
C ASN A 2 -5.10 24.71 -15.37
N THR A 3 -4.80 24.42 -14.11
CA THR A 3 -5.44 25.08 -12.96
C THR A 3 -4.43 25.36 -11.87
N LYS A 4 -4.79 26.25 -10.96
CA LYS A 4 -4.04 26.53 -9.73
C LYS A 4 -4.74 25.84 -8.56
N GLN A 5 -4.04 24.96 -7.86
CA GLN A 5 -4.61 24.10 -6.80
C GLN A 5 -3.78 24.16 -5.52
N ARG A 6 -4.42 23.93 -4.38
CA ARG A 6 -3.79 23.79 -3.06
C ARG A 6 -4.10 22.40 -2.53
N LEU A 7 -3.12 21.71 -1.96
CA LEU A 7 -3.28 20.36 -1.41
C LEU A 7 -2.50 20.24 -0.11
N ALA A 8 -3.19 19.82 0.95
CA ALA A 8 -2.61 19.42 2.23
C ALA A 8 -3.27 18.12 2.67
N VAL A 9 -2.45 17.08 2.91
CA VAL A 9 -2.91 15.78 3.38
C VAL A 9 -2.46 15.61 4.83
N PHE A 10 -3.41 15.34 5.72
CA PHE A 10 -3.16 15.12 7.14
C PHE A 10 -3.37 13.65 7.52
N ASP A 11 -2.63 13.17 8.51
CA ASP A 11 -2.86 11.86 9.13
C ASP A 11 -4.09 11.91 10.06
N ARG A 12 -4.54 10.74 10.54
CA ARG A 12 -5.62 10.57 11.53
C ARG A 12 -5.40 11.37 12.81
N PHE A 13 -4.15 11.72 13.13
CA PHE A 13 -3.78 12.54 14.28
C PHE A 13 -3.62 14.04 13.95
N GLY A 14 -3.93 14.46 12.72
CA GLY A 14 -3.86 15.86 12.29
C GLY A 14 -2.46 16.37 11.92
N GLN A 15 -1.46 15.50 11.84
CA GLN A 15 -0.10 15.88 11.40
C GLN A 15 -0.03 15.96 9.87
N LEU A 16 0.69 16.94 9.33
CA LEU A 16 0.86 17.13 7.88
C LEU A 16 1.77 16.06 7.26
N LEU A 17 1.26 15.35 6.25
CA LEU A 17 1.97 14.28 5.54
C LEU A 17 2.54 14.75 4.19
N LEU A 18 1.75 15.51 3.43
CA LEU A 18 2.08 15.92 2.07
C LEU A 18 1.46 17.28 1.74
N GLY A 19 2.24 18.11 1.04
CA GLY A 19 1.78 19.38 0.51
C GLY A 19 1.83 20.52 1.53
N SER A 20 1.03 21.55 1.31
CA SER A 20 0.97 22.75 2.13
C SER A 20 -0.41 23.37 2.01
N GLU A 21 -0.98 23.83 3.12
CA GLU A 21 -2.27 24.51 3.10
C GLU A 21 -2.13 25.87 2.45
N ALA A 22 -1.07 26.64 2.74
CA ALA A 22 -0.92 28.03 2.30
C ALA A 22 -0.52 28.18 0.82
N GLU A 23 0.23 27.21 0.29
CA GLU A 23 0.89 27.35 -1.01
C GLU A 23 0.00 26.85 -2.16
N VAL A 24 -0.21 27.71 -3.16
CA VAL A 24 -0.90 27.37 -4.42
C VAL A 24 0.12 26.92 -5.44
N ARG A 25 -0.16 25.83 -6.16
CA ARG A 25 0.70 25.30 -7.22
C ARG A 25 -0.04 25.15 -8.54
N ASP A 26 0.71 25.29 -9.63
CA ASP A 26 0.20 25.07 -10.98
C ASP A 26 0.09 23.57 -11.25
N CYS A 27 -1.08 23.14 -11.73
CA CYS A 27 -1.38 21.75 -12.01
C CYS A 27 -1.92 21.59 -13.44
N VAL A 28 -1.22 20.77 -14.23
CA VAL A 28 -1.62 20.42 -15.60
C VAL A 28 -2.03 18.95 -15.62
N GLU A 29 -3.29 18.71 -15.94
CA GLU A 29 -3.91 17.39 -15.87
C GLU A 29 -4.73 17.08 -17.12
N TYR A 30 -4.61 15.85 -17.61
CA TYR A 30 -5.40 15.34 -18.73
C TYR A 30 -6.45 14.39 -18.18
N VAL A 31 -7.67 14.92 -18.04
CA VAL A 31 -8.80 14.21 -17.45
C VAL A 31 -9.64 13.58 -18.56
N VAL A 32 -9.94 12.29 -18.41
CA VAL A 32 -10.76 11.51 -19.35
C VAL A 32 -12.15 11.36 -18.75
N PHE A 33 -13.15 11.73 -19.53
CA PHE A 33 -14.55 11.47 -19.21
C PHE A 33 -15.08 10.39 -20.13
N GLU A 34 -15.95 9.53 -19.61
CA GLU A 34 -16.66 8.53 -20.39
C GLU A 34 -18.17 8.70 -20.25
N ASN A 35 -18.90 8.23 -21.26
CA ASN A 35 -20.35 8.11 -21.21
C ASN A 35 -20.77 6.80 -21.90
N HIS A 36 -21.65 6.04 -21.24
CA HIS A 36 -22.28 4.87 -21.83
C HIS A 36 -23.47 5.29 -22.71
N VAL A 37 -23.17 5.66 -23.95
CA VAL A 37 -24.13 6.27 -24.91
C VAL A 37 -25.32 5.39 -25.29
N SER A 38 -25.27 4.08 -25.03
CA SER A 38 -26.39 3.18 -25.28
C SER A 38 -27.47 3.25 -24.18
N SER A 39 -27.13 3.81 -23.02
CA SER A 39 -28.09 4.05 -21.94
C SER A 39 -28.80 5.39 -22.15
N MET A 40 -30.12 5.39 -22.02
CA MET A 40 -30.93 6.62 -22.12
C MET A 40 -30.60 7.63 -21.02
N ASP A 41 -30.16 7.15 -19.85
CA ASP A 41 -29.71 7.96 -18.71
C ASP A 41 -28.19 8.10 -18.66
N GLY A 42 -27.52 7.93 -19.81
CA GLY A 42 -26.08 8.07 -19.93
C GLY A 42 -25.61 9.46 -19.52
N MET A 43 -24.73 9.54 -18.52
CA MET A 43 -24.12 10.79 -18.07
C MET A 43 -22.60 10.73 -18.21
N TRP A 44 -22.00 11.88 -18.53
CA TRP A 44 -20.56 12.04 -18.51
C TRP A 44 -20.03 11.89 -17.10
N ARG A 45 -19.15 10.91 -16.90
CA ARG A 45 -18.49 10.63 -15.62
C ARG A 45 -17.00 10.71 -15.79
N LEU A 46 -16.32 11.11 -14.72
CA LEU A 46 -14.86 11.02 -14.64
C LEU A 46 -14.47 9.53 -14.74
N HIS A 47 -13.65 9.19 -15.72
CA HIS A 47 -13.21 7.82 -15.96
C HIS A 47 -11.78 7.61 -15.47
N ASP A 48 -10.84 8.38 -16.05
CA ASP A 48 -9.42 8.19 -15.78
C ASP A 48 -8.64 9.51 -15.95
N LYS A 49 -7.35 9.47 -15.63
CA LYS A 49 -6.42 10.58 -15.71
C LYS A 49 -5.11 10.12 -16.35
N VAL A 50 -4.78 10.72 -17.49
CA VAL A 50 -3.55 10.39 -18.22
C VAL A 50 -2.35 11.03 -17.53
N HIS A 51 -1.34 10.21 -17.22
CA HIS A 51 -0.05 10.67 -16.68
C HIS A 51 1.06 10.56 -17.73
N PRO A 52 1.49 11.67 -18.36
CA PRO A 52 2.48 11.60 -19.42
C PRO A 52 3.86 11.23 -18.85
N ARG A 53 4.65 10.48 -19.63
CA ARG A 53 6.00 10.03 -19.22
C ARG A 53 6.98 11.18 -18.95
N TRP A 54 6.78 12.31 -19.61
CA TRP A 54 7.59 13.52 -19.43
C TRP A 54 7.13 14.40 -18.25
N ALA A 55 6.02 14.04 -17.59
CA ALA A 55 5.55 14.77 -16.42
C ALA A 55 6.62 14.77 -15.33
N LYS A 56 6.78 15.92 -14.68
CA LYS A 56 7.65 16.03 -13.50
C LYS A 56 7.12 15.14 -12.38
N THR A 57 8.04 14.55 -11.63
CA THR A 57 7.70 13.78 -10.43
C THR A 57 6.95 14.65 -9.43
N LYS A 58 5.96 14.05 -8.75
CA LYS A 58 5.20 14.71 -7.70
C LYS A 58 6.13 15.06 -6.52
N HIS A 59 5.72 16.05 -5.74
CA HIS A 59 6.46 16.41 -4.53
C HIS A 59 6.55 15.22 -3.56
N PRO A 60 7.71 15.03 -2.92
CA PRO A 60 7.88 13.98 -1.93
C PRO A 60 7.05 14.28 -0.68
N SER A 61 6.74 13.23 0.07
CA SER A 61 6.19 13.36 1.43
C SER A 61 7.23 13.95 2.38
N VAL A 62 6.76 14.56 3.47
CA VAL A 62 7.63 15.10 4.52
C VAL A 62 8.37 13.98 5.27
N GLN A 63 7.76 12.80 5.36
CA GLN A 63 8.30 11.66 6.10
C GLN A 63 9.35 10.88 5.31
N THR A 64 10.39 10.42 6.01
CA THR A 64 11.40 9.50 5.47
C THR A 64 10.94 8.06 5.62
N ARG A 65 11.15 7.24 4.59
CA ARG A 65 10.80 5.82 4.61
C ARG A 65 12.06 4.98 4.39
N MET A 66 12.24 3.96 5.23
CA MET A 66 13.25 2.94 5.01
C MET A 66 12.69 1.88 4.05
N LEU A 67 13.38 1.66 2.94
CA LEU A 67 13.09 0.54 2.04
C LEU A 67 13.85 -0.68 2.53
N LYS A 68 13.15 -1.78 2.83
CA LYS A 68 13.81 -3.05 3.14
C LYS A 68 14.41 -3.65 1.88
N SER A 69 15.63 -4.17 1.96
CA SER A 69 16.23 -4.95 0.86
C SER A 69 15.50 -6.27 0.69
N ASP A 70 15.43 -6.76 -0.56
CA ASP A 70 14.85 -8.07 -0.86
C ASP A 70 15.67 -9.23 -0.26
N GLU A 71 16.90 -8.97 0.20
CA GLU A 71 17.79 -9.96 0.83
C GLU A 71 17.22 -10.57 2.12
N GLU A 72 16.31 -9.86 2.80
CA GLU A 72 15.61 -10.39 4.00
C GLU A 72 14.51 -11.41 3.66
N ARG A 73 14.09 -11.51 2.38
CA ARG A 73 13.06 -12.45 1.97
C ARG A 73 13.71 -13.80 1.65
N PRO A 74 13.42 -14.88 2.41
CA PRO A 74 14.02 -16.18 2.12
C PRO A 74 13.61 -16.62 0.71
N ALA A 75 14.60 -17.09 -0.07
CA ALA A 75 14.40 -17.52 -1.46
C ALA A 75 13.39 -18.67 -1.59
N THR A 76 13.25 -19.46 -0.52
CA THR A 76 12.32 -20.57 -0.40
C THR A 76 11.33 -20.26 0.71
N ALA A 77 10.05 -20.57 0.51
CA ALA A 77 9.06 -20.51 1.58
C ALA A 77 9.53 -21.40 2.74
N LEU A 78 9.83 -20.79 3.89
CA LEU A 78 10.08 -21.55 5.11
C LEU A 78 8.77 -22.27 5.45
N SER A 79 8.75 -23.59 5.29
CA SER A 79 7.63 -24.39 5.76
C SER A 79 7.59 -24.26 7.27
N LEU A 80 6.71 -23.42 7.79
CA LEU A 80 6.39 -23.43 9.20
C LEU A 80 5.93 -24.85 9.55
N PRO A 81 6.50 -25.49 10.58
CA PRO A 81 6.11 -26.84 10.93
C PRO A 81 4.60 -26.88 11.21
N LEU A 82 3.92 -27.92 10.72
CA LEU A 82 2.49 -28.06 10.98
C LEU A 82 2.28 -28.11 12.51
N ARG A 83 1.31 -27.36 13.01
CA ARG A 83 1.00 -27.36 14.45
C ARG A 83 0.71 -28.77 15.00
N ALA A 84 0.16 -29.65 14.16
CA ALA A 84 -0.06 -31.06 14.50
C ALA A 84 1.25 -31.83 14.75
N GLU A 85 2.30 -31.54 13.98
CA GLU A 85 3.61 -32.19 14.10
C GLU A 85 4.35 -31.72 15.35
N ILE A 86 4.24 -30.43 15.69
CA ILE A 86 4.74 -29.87 16.96
C ILE A 86 4.09 -30.59 18.15
N ILE A 87 2.76 -30.73 18.13
CA ILE A 87 2.00 -31.38 19.21
C ILE A 87 2.41 -32.85 19.37
N ASP A 88 2.62 -33.58 18.29
CA ASP A 88 3.06 -34.99 18.35
C ASP A 88 4.47 -35.12 18.93
N GLN A 89 5.39 -34.21 18.57
CA GLN A 89 6.73 -34.17 19.15
C GLN A 89 6.72 -33.87 20.65
N GLU A 90 5.88 -32.93 21.09
CA GLU A 90 5.70 -32.61 22.52
C GLU A 90 5.17 -33.82 23.30
N ARG A 91 4.18 -34.53 22.77
CA ARG A 91 3.64 -35.77 23.38
C ARG A 91 4.71 -36.86 23.48
N ARG A 92 5.47 -37.09 22.42
CA ARG A 92 6.57 -38.08 22.40
C ARG A 92 7.69 -37.73 23.38
N LYS A 93 8.02 -36.44 23.53
CA LYS A 93 8.99 -35.97 24.53
C LYS A 93 8.46 -36.16 25.95
N ALA A 94 7.20 -35.79 26.22
CA ALA A 94 6.58 -35.98 27.53
C ALA A 94 6.57 -37.46 27.95
N ASN A 95 6.23 -38.36 27.03
CA ASN A 95 6.28 -39.80 27.29
C ASN A 95 7.70 -40.32 27.56
N LYS A 96 8.72 -39.82 26.83
CA LYS A 96 10.11 -40.19 27.11
C LYS A 96 10.57 -39.73 28.49
N ASN A 97 10.26 -38.49 28.86
CA ASN A 97 10.62 -37.95 30.16
C ASN A 97 9.95 -38.72 31.31
N ALA A 98 8.68 -39.13 31.14
CA ALA A 98 7.97 -39.95 32.13
C ALA A 98 8.57 -41.36 32.30
N ILE A 99 9.21 -41.91 31.27
CA ILE A 99 9.91 -43.21 31.33
C ILE A 99 11.30 -43.06 31.98
N GLU A 100 11.92 -41.89 31.86
CA GLU A 100 13.23 -41.60 32.47
C GLU A 100 13.14 -41.18 33.95
N GLU A 101 11.96 -40.77 34.41
CA GLU A 101 11.68 -40.41 35.81
C GLU A 101 11.17 -41.59 36.69
N GLU A 102 11.00 -42.78 36.12
CA GLU A 102 10.60 -44.04 36.80
C GLU A 102 11.79 -44.98 37.00
#